data_AF-A0A383A3M7-F1
#
_entry.id   AF-A0A383A3M7-F1
#
_cell.length_a   1.000
_cell.length_b   1.000
_cell.length_c   1.000
_cell.angle_alpha   90.00
_cell.angle_beta   90.00
_cell.angle_gamma   90.00
#
_symmetry.space_group_name_H-M   'P 1'
#
loop_
_entity.id
_entity.type
_entity.pdbx_description
1 polymer ?
#
loop_
_entity_poly.entity_id
_entity_poly.type
_entity_poly.pdbx_seq_one_letter_code
_entity_poly.pdbx_strand_id
1 'polypeptide(L)' 'MTPEFLGFTMFGVTMIALLLGFPVALTIAGSALIFALIGDFFELFNLGILSLYPLRIFGV' A
#
# COMPACT_ATOMS: atom_id res chain seq x y z
N MET A 1 -14.81 7.42 -2.69
CA MET A 1 -13.45 7.62 -2.19
C MET A 1 -12.67 8.36 -3.26
N THR A 2 -11.88 9.38 -2.94
CA THR A 2 -10.96 10.01 -3.91
C THR A 2 -9.54 9.45 -3.71
N PRO A 3 -8.67 9.46 -4.74
CA PRO A 3 -7.29 8.99 -4.62
C PRO A 3 -6.51 9.70 -3.51
N GLU A 4 -6.74 11.01 -3.33
CA GLU A 4 -6.05 11.82 -2.33
C GLU A 4 -6.43 11.37 -0.93
N PHE A 5 -7.72 11.14 -0.69
CA PHE A 5 -8.21 10.66 0.60
C PHE A 5 -7.73 9.25 0.92
N LEU A 6 -7.68 8.35 -0.09
CA LEU A 6 -7.09 7.01 0.05
C LEU A 6 -5.60 7.10 0.42
N GLY A 7 -4.85 8.01 -0.20
CA GLY A 7 -3.44 8.24 0.11
C GLY A 7 -3.22 8.77 1.52
N PHE A 8 -3.99 9.78 1.95
CA PHE A 8 -3.90 10.32 3.31
C PHE A 8 -4.25 9.28 4.38
N THR A 9 -5.27 8.47 4.13
CA THR A 9 -5.66 7.39 5.06
C THR A 9 -4.61 6.29 5.11
N MET A 10 -4.01 5.90 3.97
CA MET A 10 -2.88 4.97 3.93
C MET A 10 -1.70 5.47 4.76
N PHE A 11 -1.34 6.75 4.59
CA PHE A 11 -0.26 7.37 5.35
C PHE A 11 -0.54 7.33 6.85
N GLY A 12 -1.73 7.78 7.27
CA GLY A 12 -2.13 7.79 8.68
C GLY A 12 -2.12 6.40 9.32
N VAL A 13 -2.69 5.40 8.63
CA VAL A 13 -2.72 4.02 9.11
C VAL A 13 -1.32 3.44 9.20
N THR A 14 -0.48 3.63 8.18
CA THR A 14 0.91 3.14 8.18
C THR A 14 1.70 3.77 9.32
N MET A 15 1.54 5.08 9.56
CA MET A 15 2.22 5.78 10.65
C MET A 15 1.80 5.22 12.01
N ILE A 16 0.49 5.06 12.27
CA ILE A 16 -0.01 4.49 13.53
C ILE A 16 0.52 3.05 13.69
N ALA A 17 0.47 2.24 12.64
CA ALA A 17 0.94 0.85 12.69
C ALA A 17 2.45 0.76 12.95
N LEU A 18 3.25 1.69 12.45
CA LEU A 18 4.68 1.77 12.75
C LEU A 18 4.94 2.15 14.22
N LEU A 19 4.11 3.02 14.80
CA LEU A 19 4.20 3.39 16.22
C LEU A 19 3.87 2.21 17.16
N LEU A 20 3.10 1.21 16.69
CA LEU A 20 2.79 0.01 17.45
C LEU A 20 3.97 -0.98 17.58
N GLY A 21 5.07 -0.78 16.83
CA GLY A 21 6.33 -1.53 17.00
C GLY A 21 6.71 -2.50 15.88
N PHE A 22 7.71 -3.36 16.13
CA PHE A 22 8.36 -4.25 15.14
C PHE A 22 7.43 -5.35 14.60
N PRO A 23 7.60 -5.80 13.33
CA PRO A 23 8.67 -5.43 12.39
C PRO A 23 8.26 -4.41 11.30
N VAL A 24 9.07 -3.36 11.15
CA VAL A 24 8.83 -2.20 10.25
C VAL A 24 8.57 -2.59 8.79
N ALA A 25 9.35 -3.51 8.23
CA ALA A 25 9.23 -3.89 6.81
C ALA A 25 7.88 -4.56 6.50
N LEU A 26 7.40 -5.42 7.41
CA LEU A 26 6.10 -6.08 7.25
C LEU A 26 4.97 -5.05 7.33
N THR A 27 5.08 -4.07 8.22
CA THR A 27 4.09 -2.99 8.35
C THR A 27 3.98 -2.16 7.07
N ILE A 28 5.10 -1.70 6.51
CA ILE A 28 5.09 -0.89 5.29
C ILE A 28 4.54 -1.70 4.10
N ALA A 29 5.04 -2.92 3.90
CA ALA A 29 4.60 -3.78 2.80
C ALA A 29 3.13 -4.19 2.97
N GLY A 30 2.74 -4.62 4.17
CA GLY A 30 1.38 -5.03 4.50
C GLY A 30 0.37 -3.90 4.37
N SER A 31 0.67 -2.71 4.90
CA SER A 31 -0.19 -1.54 4.72
C SER A 31 -0.34 -1.17 3.24
N ALA A 32 0.74 -1.20 2.44
CA ALA A 32 0.66 -0.95 1.01
C ALA A 32 -0.20 -1.98 0.27
N LEU A 33 -0.08 -3.27 0.58
CA LEU A 33 -0.87 -4.33 -0.03
C LEU A 33 -2.36 -4.24 0.35
N ILE A 34 -2.67 -3.96 1.63
CA ILE A 34 -4.04 -3.77 2.09
C ILE A 34 -4.68 -2.58 1.35
N PHE A 35 -3.97 -1.45 1.25
CA PHE A 35 -4.50 -0.28 0.56
C PHE A 35 -4.56 -0.45 -0.96
N ALA A 36 -3.71 -1.29 -1.57
CA ALA A 36 -3.86 -1.68 -2.97
C ALA A 36 -5.15 -2.46 -3.21
N LEU A 37 -5.50 -3.41 -2.34
CA LEU A 37 -6.78 -4.14 -2.40
C LEU A 37 -7.98 -3.21 -2.21
N ILE A 38 -7.90 -2.28 -1.24
CA ILE A 38 -8.95 -1.29 -1.00
C ILE A 38 -9.09 -0.35 -2.21
N GLY A 39 -7.96 0.10 -2.78
CA GLY A 39 -7.95 0.96 -3.96
C GLY A 39 -8.58 0.31 -5.18
N ASP A 40 -8.38 -0.98 -5.38
CA ASP A 40 -8.99 -1.76 -6.46
C ASP A 40 -10.48 -1.98 -6.27
N PHE A 41 -10.92 -2.23 -5.03
CA PHE A 41 -12.34 -2.27 -4.70
C PHE A 41 -13.08 -0.95 -5.03
N PHE A 42 -12.41 0.19 -4.91
CA PHE A 42 -12.96 1.50 -5.28
C PHE A 42 -12.66 1.92 -6.73
N GLU A 43 -12.09 1.04 -7.56
CA GLU A 43 -11.68 1.32 -8.95
C GLU A 43 -10.67 2.49 -9.07
N LEU A 44 -9.93 2.80 -8.00
CA LEU A 44 -8.92 3.87 -7.95
C LEU A 44 -7.50 3.37 -8.27
N PHE A 45 -7.28 2.06 -8.13
CA PHE A 45 -6.00 1.41 -8.35
C PHE A 45 -6.23 0.06 -9.05
N ASN A 46 -5.34 -0.36 -9.95
CA ASN A 46 -5.47 -1.66 -10.62
C ASN A 46 -4.49 -2.65 -9.99
N LEU A 47 -5.00 -3.73 -9.38
CA LEU A 47 -4.15 -4.75 -8.76
C LEU A 47 -3.15 -5.41 -9.72
N GLY A 48 -3.44 -5.45 -11.01
CA GLY A 48 -2.51 -5.91 -12.04
C GLY A 48 -1.19 -5.15 -12.05
N ILE A 49 -1.16 -3.89 -11.56
CA ILE A 49 0.10 -3.14 -11.40
C ILE A 49 1.05 -3.82 -10.41
N LEU A 50 0.54 -4.65 -9.47
CA LEU A 50 1.42 -5.39 -8.56
C LEU A 50 2.31 -6.39 -9.30
N SER A 51 1.91 -6.89 -10.46
CA SER A 51 2.76 -7.80 -11.24
C SER A 51 4.00 -7.10 -11.80
N LEU A 52 4.06 -5.77 -11.76
CA LEU A 52 5.22 -4.96 -12.14
C LEU A 52 6.22 -4.77 -10.98
N TYR A 53 5.90 -5.19 -9.75
CA TYR A 53 6.84 -5.09 -8.63
C TYR A 53 8.17 -5.81 -8.86
N PRO A 54 8.21 -7.04 -9.41
CA PRO A 54 9.47 -7.70 -9.73
C PRO A 54 10.37 -6.87 -10.65
N LEU A 55 9.79 -6.25 -11.69
CA LEU A 55 10.52 -5.34 -12.58
C LEU A 55 11.08 -4.13 -11.82
N ARG A 56 10.35 -3.58 -10.85
CA ARG A 56 10.80 -2.43 -10.03
C ARG A 56 11.82 -2.79 -8.96
N ILE A 57 11.81 -4.01 -8.45
CA ILE A 57 12.73 -4.49 -7.40
C ILE A 57 14.02 -5.03 -8.01
N PHE A 58 13.90 -5.84 -9.06
CA PHE A 58 15.02 -6.55 -9.67
C PHE A 58 15.55 -5.88 -10.94
N GLY A 59 14.77 -4.99 -11.57
CA GLY A 59 15.22 -4.22 -12.74
C GLY A 59 15.44 -5.04 -14.01
N VAL A 60 14.84 -6.24 -14.11
CA VAL A 60 15.04 -7.21 -15.20
C VAL A 60 13.80 -7.34 -16.07
#